data_AF-A0A4D8PWB6-F1
#
_entry.id   AF-A0A4D8PWB6-F1
#
_cell.length_a   1.000
_cell.length_b   1.000
_cell.length_c   1.000
_cell.angle_alpha   90.00
_cell.angle_beta   90.00
_cell.angle_gamma   90.00
#
_symmetry.space_group_name_H-M   'P 1'
#
loop_
_entity.id
_entity.type
_entity.pdbx_description
1 polymer ?
#
loop_
_entity_poly.entity_id
_entity_poly.type
_entity_poly.pdbx_seq_one_letter_code
_entity_poly.pdbx_strand_id
1 'polypeptide(L)'
;MKYVHYDENNVVTGYTQFVVGFAPPTDGAYIEMDETVEVEIGMLIDPVTGTLSANPEPYVPVGPIPETVSPLQARMALLEADLLDDADAFVATLSKPEQLAWQYASEVRRDNAIIAKAAAHLGLDDERIDALFRRASSFA
;
A
#
# COMPACT_ATOMS: atom_id res chain seq x y z
N MET A 1 7.73 20.02 -16.71
CA MET A 1 8.70 19.35 -15.80
C MET A 1 7.97 18.86 -14.55
N LYS A 2 8.31 17.67 -14.05
CA LYS A 2 7.79 17.11 -12.81
C LYS A 2 8.91 16.80 -11.82
N TYR A 3 8.62 16.88 -10.54
CA TYR A 3 9.51 16.49 -9.46
C TYR A 3 9.01 15.19 -8.87
N VAL A 4 9.86 14.17 -8.87
CA VAL A 4 9.54 12.86 -8.29
C VAL A 4 10.20 12.76 -6.94
N HIS A 5 9.40 12.43 -5.93
CA HIS A 5 9.85 12.21 -4.55
C HIS A 5 10.09 10.72 -4.33
N TYR A 6 11.22 10.39 -3.71
CA TYR A 6 11.60 9.01 -3.42
C TYR A 6 12.20 8.85 -2.03
N ASP A 7 12.13 7.64 -1.49
CA ASP A 7 12.66 7.31 -0.16
C ASP A 7 14.14 6.86 -0.19
N GLU A 8 14.69 6.50 0.96
CA GLU A 8 16.08 6.03 1.11
C GLU A 8 16.38 4.73 0.35
N ASN A 9 15.34 3.99 -0.07
CA ASN A 9 15.44 2.76 -0.85
C ASN A 9 15.20 3.01 -2.34
N ASN A 10 15.22 4.27 -2.77
CA ASN A 10 15.01 4.67 -4.16
C ASN A 10 13.60 4.32 -4.67
N VAL A 11 12.60 4.28 -3.81
CA VAL A 11 11.22 4.00 -4.20
C VAL A 11 10.45 5.30 -4.35
N VAL A 12 9.74 5.48 -5.47
CA VAL A 12 8.89 6.63 -5.73
C VAL A 12 7.72 6.64 -4.74
N THR A 13 7.60 7.71 -3.96
CA THR A 13 6.52 7.88 -2.97
C THR A 13 5.52 8.96 -3.37
N GLY A 14 5.82 9.73 -4.43
CA GLY A 14 4.91 10.72 -4.99
C GLY A 14 5.57 11.54 -6.09
N TYR A 15 4.78 12.41 -6.73
CA TYR A 15 5.30 13.40 -7.67
C TYR A 15 4.47 14.68 -7.61
N THR A 16 5.10 15.80 -7.91
CA THR A 16 4.44 17.10 -8.05
C THR A 16 4.83 17.74 -9.37
N GLN A 17 3.90 18.42 -10.02
CA GLN A 17 4.17 19.13 -11.26
C GLN A 17 4.72 20.51 -10.94
N PHE A 18 5.83 20.89 -11.58
CA PHE A 18 6.38 22.22 -11.39
C PHE A 18 5.45 23.26 -11.98
N VAL A 19 4.97 24.17 -11.13
CA VAL A 19 4.27 25.37 -11.57
C VAL A 19 5.22 26.54 -11.38
N VAL A 20 5.48 27.28 -12.45
CA VAL A 20 6.37 28.46 -12.43
C VAL A 20 5.95 29.40 -11.29
N GLY A 21 6.86 29.63 -10.34
CA GLY A 21 6.62 30.49 -9.17
C GLY A 21 6.45 29.75 -7.83
N PHE A 22 6.40 28.41 -7.83
CA PHE A 22 6.46 27.59 -6.62
C PHE A 22 7.88 27.02 -6.46
N ALA A 23 8.55 27.32 -5.34
CA ALA A 23 9.79 26.63 -5.01
C ALA A 23 9.49 25.14 -4.77
N PRO A 24 10.34 24.21 -5.25
CA PRO A 24 10.16 22.81 -4.93
C PRO A 24 10.18 22.63 -3.40
N PRO A 25 9.36 21.73 -2.84
CA PRO A 25 9.43 21.40 -1.43
C PRO A 25 10.87 20.98 -1.08
N THR A 26 11.43 21.55 -0.02
CA THR A 26 12.84 21.38 0.38
C THR A 26 13.06 20.17 1.29
N ASP A 27 12.01 19.40 1.57
CA ASP A 27 12.01 18.30 2.53
C ASP A 27 11.93 16.97 1.79
N GLY A 28 13.02 16.20 1.73
CA GLY A 28 13.10 14.90 1.04
C GLY A 28 14.05 14.85 -0.17
N ALA A 29 14.18 13.66 -0.76
CA ALA A 29 15.00 13.42 -1.94
C ALA A 29 14.15 13.59 -3.22
N TYR A 30 14.55 14.52 -4.09
CA TYR A 30 13.83 14.87 -5.31
C TYR A 30 14.71 14.64 -6.53
N ILE A 31 14.08 14.24 -7.64
CA ILE A 31 14.70 14.27 -8.95
C ILE A 31 13.78 14.94 -9.97
N GLU A 32 14.38 15.75 -10.83
CA GLU A 32 13.70 16.42 -11.92
C GLU A 32 13.52 15.45 -13.09
N MET A 33 12.29 15.36 -13.59
CA MET A 33 11.95 14.55 -14.74
C MET A 33 11.12 15.34 -15.75
N ASP A 34 11.20 14.89 -17.00
CA ASP A 34 10.32 15.40 -18.05
C ASP A 34 8.86 15.09 -17.70
N GLU A 35 7.96 16.00 -18.05
CA GLU A 35 6.53 15.84 -17.77
C GLU A 35 5.89 14.68 -18.53
N THR A 36 6.46 14.26 -19.65
CA THR A 36 5.96 13.14 -20.46
C THR A 36 6.32 11.77 -19.90
N VAL A 37 7.19 11.69 -18.89
CA VAL A 37 7.60 10.42 -18.27
C VAL A 37 6.47 9.91 -17.37
N GLU A 38 5.92 8.72 -17.62
CA GLU A 38 4.94 8.13 -16.71
C GLU A 38 5.62 7.73 -15.40
N VAL A 39 5.09 8.25 -14.29
CA VAL A 39 5.62 8.00 -12.94
C VAL A 39 4.51 7.33 -12.15
N GLU A 40 4.78 6.12 -11.68
CA GLU A 40 3.90 5.42 -10.75
C GLU A 40 4.51 5.40 -9.36
N ILE A 41 3.65 5.59 -8.35
CA ILE A 41 4.05 5.41 -6.95
C ILE A 41 4.43 3.93 -6.77
N GLY A 42 5.59 3.70 -6.18
CA GLY A 42 6.14 2.36 -5.96
C GLY A 42 7.16 1.90 -7.00
N MET A 43 7.43 2.67 -8.06
CA MET A 43 8.56 2.41 -8.97
C MET A 43 9.90 2.61 -8.26
N LEU A 44 10.94 1.91 -8.72
CA LEU A 44 12.31 2.24 -8.36
C LEU A 44 12.81 3.38 -9.24
N ILE A 45 13.56 4.29 -8.64
CA ILE A 45 14.20 5.41 -9.32
C ILE A 45 15.71 5.33 -9.12
N ASP A 46 16.48 5.31 -10.21
CA ASP A 46 17.93 5.47 -10.07
C ASP A 46 18.23 6.97 -9.90
N PRO A 47 18.70 7.44 -8.73
CA PRO A 47 18.93 8.86 -8.48
C PRO A 47 20.15 9.41 -9.25
N VAL A 48 21.01 8.54 -9.79
CA VAL A 48 22.18 8.93 -10.59
C VAL A 48 21.81 9.11 -12.05
N THR A 49 20.94 8.24 -12.57
CA THR A 49 20.58 8.23 -14.00
C THR A 49 19.21 8.82 -14.31
N GLY A 50 18.36 9.04 -13.30
CA GLY A 50 16.98 9.50 -13.47
C GLY A 50 16.14 8.52 -14.26
N THR A 51 16.46 7.21 -14.19
CA THR A 51 15.67 6.17 -14.84
C THR A 51 14.66 5.60 -13.86
N LEU A 52 13.44 5.39 -14.36
CA LEU A 52 12.40 4.67 -13.63
C LEU A 52 12.43 3.22 -14.07
N SER A 53 12.45 2.32 -13.10
CA SER A 53 12.24 0.90 -13.33
C SER A 53 11.02 0.47 -12.55
N ALA A 54 10.25 -0.48 -13.11
CA ALA A 54 9.34 -1.25 -12.29
C ALA A 54 10.14 -1.79 -11.10
N ASN A 55 9.64 -1.59 -9.88
CA ASN A 55 10.22 -2.25 -8.73
C ASN A 55 9.98 -3.75 -8.91
N PRO A 56 11.03 -4.59 -9.04
CA PRO A 56 10.83 -6.03 -9.14
C PRO A 56 10.29 -6.61 -7.83
N GLU A 57 10.32 -5.84 -6.74
CA GLU A 57 9.74 -6.15 -5.45
C GLU A 57 8.44 -5.31 -5.26
N PRO A 58 7.35 -5.87 -4.75
CA PRO A 58 6.13 -5.10 -4.52
C PRO A 58 6.39 -3.97 -3.51
N TYR A 59 5.90 -2.76 -3.82
CA TYR A 59 5.98 -1.57 -2.95
C TYR A 59 5.64 -1.88 -1.48
N VAL A 60 6.62 -1.70 -0.59
CA VAL A 60 6.47 -1.85 0.87
C VAL A 60 6.60 -0.48 1.53
N PRO A 61 5.52 0.15 2.03
CA PRO A 61 5.66 1.42 2.76
C PRO A 61 6.51 1.22 4.03
N VAL A 62 7.54 2.04 4.26
CA VAL A 62 8.46 1.97 5.43
C VAL A 62 7.82 2.60 6.68
N GLY A 63 6.66 2.08 7.10
CA GLY A 63 6.04 2.39 8.39
C GLY A 63 6.06 1.17 9.32
N PRO A 64 5.99 1.35 10.65
CA PRO A 64 5.79 0.22 11.55
C PRO A 64 4.54 -0.53 11.11
N ILE A 65 4.65 -1.86 10.97
CA ILE A 65 3.50 -2.70 10.60
C ILE A 65 2.49 -2.60 11.74
N PRO A 66 1.28 -2.07 11.51
CA PRO A 66 0.27 -2.03 12.54
C PRO A 66 -0.11 -3.46 12.93
N GLU A 67 0.00 -3.80 14.22
CA GLU A 67 -0.48 -5.11 14.70
C GLU A 67 -2.01 -5.20 14.58
N THR A 68 -2.70 -4.07 14.69
CA THR A 68 -4.15 -3.96 14.60
C THR A 68 -4.58 -2.77 13.73
N VAL A 69 -5.69 -2.94 13.03
CA VAL A 69 -6.38 -1.87 12.28
C VAL A 69 -7.88 -1.95 12.55
N SER A 70 -8.62 -0.88 12.29
CA SER A 70 -10.07 -0.93 12.37
C SER A 70 -10.65 -1.78 11.22
N PRO A 71 -11.82 -2.42 11.41
CA PRO A 71 -12.47 -3.19 10.34
C PRO A 71 -12.83 -2.34 9.11
N LEU A 72 -13.05 -1.04 9.28
CA LEU A 72 -13.32 -0.12 8.18
C LEU A 72 -12.03 0.14 7.37
N GLN A 73 -10.92 0.41 8.06
CA GLN A 73 -9.60 0.57 7.47
C GLN A 73 -9.17 -0.67 6.66
N ALA A 74 -9.36 -1.87 7.23
CA ALA A 74 -9.06 -3.12 6.54
C ALA A 74 -9.87 -3.29 5.25
N ARG A 75 -11.17 -3.00 5.29
CA ARG A 75 -12.04 -3.08 4.11
C ARG A 75 -11.69 -2.05 3.04
N MET A 76 -11.31 -0.83 3.42
CA MET A 76 -10.85 0.18 2.46
C MET A 76 -9.52 -0.22 1.81
N ALA A 77 -8.59 -0.80 2.55
CA ALA A 77 -7.35 -1.32 1.98
C ALA A 77 -7.60 -2.45 0.99
N LEU A 78 -8.50 -3.39 1.33
CA LEU A 78 -8.91 -4.46 0.42
C LEU A 78 -9.64 -3.91 -0.82
N LEU A 79 -10.46 -2.87 -0.66
CA LEU A 79 -11.17 -2.22 -1.76
C LEU A 79 -10.19 -1.57 -2.75
N GLU A 80 -9.21 -0.82 -2.25
CA GLU A 80 -8.19 -0.21 -3.12
C GLU A 80 -7.27 -1.24 -3.78
N ALA A 81 -7.09 -2.40 -3.14
CA ALA A 81 -6.34 -3.52 -3.70
C ALA A 81 -7.16 -4.38 -4.68
N ASP A 82 -8.44 -4.07 -4.91
CA ASP A 82 -9.38 -4.88 -5.70
C ASP A 82 -9.55 -6.32 -5.17
N LEU A 83 -9.30 -6.52 -3.87
CA LEU A 83 -9.36 -7.81 -3.17
C LEU A 83 -10.58 -7.96 -2.27
N LEU A 84 -11.41 -6.91 -2.14
CA LEU A 84 -12.55 -6.91 -1.21
C LEU A 84 -13.59 -7.97 -1.59
N ASP A 85 -13.92 -8.07 -2.87
CA ASP A 85 -14.92 -9.04 -3.36
C ASP A 85 -14.44 -10.49 -3.14
N ASP A 86 -13.16 -10.77 -3.41
CA ASP A 86 -12.58 -12.09 -3.17
C ASP A 86 -12.49 -12.42 -1.67
N ALA A 87 -12.17 -11.43 -0.83
CA ALA A 87 -12.16 -11.59 0.63
C ALA A 87 -13.57 -11.88 1.18
N ASP A 88 -14.60 -11.18 0.70
CA ASP A 88 -15.98 -11.43 1.11
C ASP A 88 -16.51 -12.78 0.59
N ALA A 89 -16.13 -13.19 -0.62
CA ALA A 89 -16.40 -14.52 -1.15
C ALA A 89 -15.76 -15.61 -0.29
N PHE A 90 -14.50 -15.42 0.14
CA PHE A 90 -13.82 -16.31 1.08
C PHE A 90 -14.54 -16.38 2.43
N VAL A 91 -14.90 -15.23 3.01
CA VAL A 91 -15.59 -15.18 4.31
C VAL A 91 -16.93 -15.91 4.25
N ALA A 92 -17.64 -15.87 3.12
CA ALA A 92 -18.88 -16.63 2.94
C ALA A 92 -18.69 -18.15 3.05
N THR A 93 -17.48 -18.67 2.82
CA THR A 93 -17.15 -20.10 2.99
C THR A 93 -16.84 -20.50 4.43
N LEU A 94 -16.62 -19.53 5.32
CA LEU A 94 -16.25 -19.77 6.72
C LEU A 94 -17.45 -20.19 7.58
N SER A 95 -17.17 -20.70 8.78
CA SER A 95 -18.21 -21.03 9.75
C SER A 95 -18.98 -19.79 10.21
N LYS A 96 -20.24 -19.97 10.66
CA LYS A 96 -21.07 -18.84 11.10
C LYS A 96 -20.42 -17.97 12.20
N PRO A 97 -19.72 -18.54 13.21
CA PRO A 97 -18.98 -17.75 14.19
C PRO A 97 -17.85 -16.90 13.58
N GLU A 98 -17.11 -17.43 12.60
CA GLU A 98 -16.02 -16.70 11.94
C GLU A 98 -16.55 -15.57 11.06
N GLN A 99 -17.66 -15.78 10.36
CA GLN A 99 -18.35 -14.71 9.63
C GLN A 99 -18.77 -13.56 10.55
N LEU A 100 -19.34 -13.90 11.73
CA LEU A 100 -19.72 -12.89 12.72
C LEU A 100 -18.49 -12.17 13.29
N ALA A 101 -17.38 -12.89 13.51
CA ALA A 101 -16.13 -12.28 13.93
C ALA A 101 -15.60 -11.29 12.86
N TRP A 102 -15.63 -11.64 11.57
CA TRP A 102 -15.26 -10.71 10.50
C TRP A 102 -16.17 -9.47 10.46
N GLN A 103 -17.48 -9.66 10.63
CA GLN A 103 -18.47 -8.60 10.49
C GLN A 103 -18.52 -7.65 11.70
N TYR A 104 -18.34 -8.17 12.91
CA TYR A 104 -18.55 -7.43 14.16
C TYR A 104 -17.30 -7.26 15.04
N ALA A 105 -16.12 -7.67 14.56
CA ALA A 105 -14.87 -7.37 15.25
C ALA A 105 -14.74 -5.85 15.49
N SER A 106 -14.22 -5.47 16.65
CA SER A 106 -13.84 -4.09 16.95
C SER A 106 -12.48 -3.72 16.35
N GLU A 107 -11.61 -4.71 16.19
CA GLU A 107 -10.27 -4.58 15.65
C GLU A 107 -9.92 -5.80 14.79
N VAL A 108 -9.16 -5.57 13.73
CA VAL A 108 -8.60 -6.61 12.87
C VAL A 108 -7.12 -6.72 13.23
N ARG A 109 -6.75 -7.85 13.84
CA ARG A 109 -5.36 -8.13 14.22
C ARG A 109 -4.65 -8.90 13.11
N ARG A 110 -3.38 -8.57 12.85
CA ARG A 110 -2.55 -9.26 11.85
C ARG A 110 -2.32 -10.73 12.19
N ASP A 111 -2.21 -11.05 13.47
CA ASP A 111 -2.04 -12.41 13.99
C ASP A 111 -3.33 -13.24 14.02
N ASN A 112 -4.46 -12.69 13.56
CA ASN A 112 -5.74 -13.37 13.59
C ASN A 112 -5.78 -14.53 12.58
N ALA A 113 -6.23 -15.70 13.03
CA ALA A 113 -6.37 -16.89 12.20
C ALA A 113 -7.27 -16.68 10.96
N ILE A 114 -8.27 -15.79 11.00
CA ILE A 114 -9.10 -15.47 9.83
C ILE A 114 -8.27 -14.79 8.74
N ILE A 115 -7.36 -13.88 9.12
CA ILE A 115 -6.47 -13.17 8.19
C ILE A 115 -5.49 -14.14 7.56
N ALA A 116 -4.89 -15.04 8.35
CA ALA A 116 -4.00 -16.07 7.83
C ALA A 116 -4.70 -17.00 6.82
N LYS A 117 -5.96 -17.40 7.10
CA LYS A 117 -6.74 -18.22 6.15
C LYS A 117 -7.13 -17.45 4.89
N ALA A 118 -7.51 -16.16 5.03
CA ALA A 118 -7.82 -15.30 3.90
C ALA A 118 -6.59 -15.11 3.00
N ALA A 119 -5.42 -14.84 3.58
CA ALA A 119 -4.18 -14.72 2.85
C ALA A 119 -3.83 -16.00 2.07
N ALA A 120 -3.96 -17.17 2.71
CA ALA A 120 -3.73 -18.44 2.04
C ALA A 120 -4.71 -18.70 0.89
N HIS A 121 -5.98 -18.29 1.03
CA HIS A 121 -6.99 -18.42 -0.03
C HIS A 121 -6.72 -17.50 -1.22
N LEU A 122 -6.30 -16.25 -0.93
CA LEU A 122 -6.04 -15.21 -1.91
C LEU A 122 -4.62 -15.28 -2.52
N GLY A 123 -3.78 -16.22 -2.04
CA GLY A 123 -2.39 -16.34 -2.50
C GLY A 123 -1.50 -15.16 -2.08
N LEU A 124 -1.82 -14.50 -0.97
CA LEU A 124 -1.06 -13.37 -0.44
C LEU A 124 0.10 -13.90 0.41
N ASP A 125 1.30 -13.39 0.15
CA ASP A 125 2.46 -13.59 1.01
C ASP A 125 2.47 -12.61 2.20
N ASP A 126 3.36 -12.86 3.16
CA ASP A 126 3.47 -12.03 4.38
C ASP A 126 3.77 -10.55 4.06
N GLU A 127 4.52 -10.28 3.00
CA GLU A 127 4.84 -8.92 2.53
C GLU A 127 3.59 -8.19 2.04
N ARG A 128 2.72 -8.88 1.30
CA ARG A 128 1.45 -8.34 0.82
C ARG A 128 0.47 -8.09 1.95
N ILE A 129 0.43 -8.97 2.95
CA ILE A 129 -0.36 -8.76 4.17
C ILE A 129 0.15 -7.51 4.90
N ASP A 130 1.46 -7.35 5.05
CA ASP A 130 2.05 -6.17 5.68
C ASP A 130 1.72 -4.89 4.92
N ALA A 131 1.76 -4.92 3.59
CA ALA A 131 1.36 -3.80 2.76
C ALA A 131 -0.11 -3.41 2.96
N LEU A 132 -1.02 -4.39 3.05
CA LEU A 132 -2.45 -4.15 3.32
C LEU A 132 -2.68 -3.53 4.70
N PHE A 133 -2.00 -4.02 5.74
CA PHE A 133 -2.13 -3.46 7.10
C PHE A 133 -1.59 -2.04 7.19
N ARG A 134 -0.44 -1.76 6.56
CA ARG A 134 0.09 -0.38 6.49
C ARG A 134 -0.86 0.53 5.72
N ARG A 135 -1.38 0.08 4.58
CA ARG A 135 -2.35 0.87 3.81
C ARG A 135 -3.61 1.15 4.61
N ALA A 136 -4.15 0.12 5.28
CA ALA A 136 -5.29 0.24 6.16
C ALA A 136 -5.08 1.33 7.23
N SER A 137 -3.90 1.37 7.88
CA SER A 137 -3.61 2.40 8.89
C SER A 137 -3.52 3.82 8.36
N SER A 138 -3.36 4.01 7.05
CA SER A 138 -3.32 5.35 6.44
C SER A 138 -4.69 6.00 6.31
N PHE A 139 -5.78 5.22 6.38
CA PHE A 139 -7.13 5.79 6.34
C PHE A 139 -7.54 6.31 7.71
N ALA A 140 -8.05 7.55 7.74
CA ALA A 140 -8.46 8.27 8.94
C ALA A 140 -9.78 7.77 9.54
#